data_AF-A0A266Q7Z5-F1
#
_entry.id   AF-A0A266Q7Z5-F1
#
_cell.length_a   1.000
_cell.length_b   1.000
_cell.length_c   1.000
_cell.angle_alpha   90.00
_cell.angle_beta   90.00
_cell.angle_gamma   90.00
#
_symmetry.space_group_name_H-M   'P 1'
#
loop_
_entity.id
_entity.type
_entity.pdbx_description
1 polymer ?
#
loop_
_entity_poly.entity_id
_entity_poly.type
_entity_poly.pdbx_seq_one_letter_code
_entity_poly.pdbx_strand_id
1 'polypeptide(L)'
;MSVKHWLHEARLFLGIERNTTRHGEKLISALGAFLGILAVYWGTRWCFPDGFMHTAGTLIMVTSMGASAVLLFAVPQGALSQPWAVIGGHLLSAFVGVSCQQLVPDQTWTPALAVGLAVGVMHYARCMHPPGGATALAAVIGGAEIYKLGYFYMVAPILINLASIMAMALVFNAFFPWRRYPAHLTRRTIAKPTAAAERQFELTQEDFSAAMEQLNSYVDITAENLTQLLELAKQHAEKNITHPEQITSGHFYSNGKLGNLWSVRQVVDAAENAIASKDQVIFKVVAGAGGYATGICLRSEFRQWARYEVEPQPNGHWKKLTDEEE
;
A
#
# COMPACT_ATOMS: atom_id res chain seq x y z
N MET A 1 40.55 2.87 9.67
CA MET A 1 39.15 3.28 9.37
C MET A 1 39.05 4.80 9.45
N SER A 2 38.56 5.46 8.40
CA SER A 2 38.45 6.93 8.36
C SER A 2 37.24 7.41 9.15
N VAL A 3 37.33 8.57 9.81
CA VAL A 3 36.23 9.25 10.54
C VAL A 3 34.96 9.37 9.68
N LYS A 4 35.12 9.52 8.36
CA LYS A 4 34.00 9.57 7.41
C LYS A 4 33.18 8.28 7.35
N HIS A 5 33.82 7.13 7.49
CA HIS A 5 33.16 5.82 7.49
C HIS A 5 32.37 5.62 8.79
N TRP A 6 32.96 6.00 9.93
CA TRP A 6 32.26 5.99 11.22
C TRP A 6 31.05 6.93 11.24
N LEU A 7 31.16 8.12 10.67
CA LEU A 7 30.02 9.05 10.53
C LEU A 7 28.95 8.52 9.58
N HIS A 8 29.33 7.74 8.56
CA HIS A 8 28.41 7.11 7.64
C HIS A 8 27.64 5.97 8.32
N GLU A 9 28.34 5.06 8.99
CA GLU A 9 27.73 3.98 9.78
C GLU A 9 26.85 4.52 10.91
N ALA A 10 27.28 5.58 11.61
CA ALA A 10 26.45 6.23 12.63
C ALA A 10 25.19 6.85 12.03
N ARG A 11 25.27 7.43 10.82
CA ARG A 11 24.09 7.95 10.11
C ARG A 11 23.13 6.86 9.68
N LEU A 12 23.66 5.74 9.17
CA LEU A 12 22.86 4.56 8.81
C LEU A 12 22.21 3.92 10.03
N PHE A 13 22.96 3.77 11.13
CA PHE A 13 22.46 3.25 12.40
C PHE A 13 21.32 4.12 12.97
N LEU A 14 21.43 5.44 12.84
CA LEU A 14 20.37 6.37 13.22
C LEU A 14 19.24 6.49 12.18
N GLY A 15 19.34 5.82 11.04
CA GLY A 15 18.35 5.89 9.96
C GLY A 15 18.20 7.30 9.35
N ILE A 16 19.24 8.13 9.41
CA ILE A 16 19.19 9.49 8.84
C ILE A 16 19.34 9.39 7.33
N GLU A 17 18.21 9.21 6.65
CA GLU A 17 18.16 9.16 5.19
C GLU A 17 18.29 10.55 4.55
N ARG A 18 18.73 10.58 3.29
CA ARG A 18 18.75 11.81 2.49
C ARG A 18 17.31 12.22 2.20
N ASN A 19 16.86 13.28 2.86
CA ASN A 19 15.52 13.81 2.66
C ASN A 19 15.41 14.49 1.28
N THR A 20 14.73 13.83 0.34
CA THR A 20 14.49 14.30 -1.04
C THR A 20 13.36 15.33 -1.14
N THR A 21 12.64 15.63 -0.05
CA THR A 21 11.52 16.58 -0.08
C THR A 21 12.00 18.03 -0.19
N ARG A 22 11.39 18.77 -1.12
CA ARG A 22 11.67 20.20 -1.33
C ARG A 22 11.23 21.05 -0.13
N HIS A 23 11.90 22.19 0.09
CA HIS A 23 11.55 23.10 1.20
C HIS A 23 10.11 23.60 1.16
N GLY A 24 9.56 23.87 -0.04
CA GLY A 24 8.16 24.28 -0.19
C GLY A 24 7.19 23.23 0.33
N GLU A 25 7.45 21.95 0.04
CA GLU A 25 6.64 20.83 0.50
C GLU A 25 6.66 20.72 2.04
N LYS A 26 7.82 20.95 2.66
CA LYS A 26 7.97 20.98 4.13
C LYS A 26 7.13 22.09 4.77
N LEU A 27 7.14 23.29 4.17
CA LEU A 27 6.35 24.43 4.65
C LEU A 27 4.85 24.18 4.48
N ILE A 28 4.43 23.60 3.35
CA ILE A 28 3.04 23.21 3.11
C ILE A 28 2.57 22.19 4.15
N SER A 29 3.39 21.16 4.45
CA SER A 29 3.09 20.20 5.52
C SER A 29 2.91 20.87 6.88
N ALA A 30 3.84 21.77 7.24
CA ALA A 30 3.79 22.47 8.52
C ALA A 30 2.54 23.36 8.64
N LEU A 31 2.21 24.09 7.58
CA LEU A 31 1.00 24.91 7.51
C LEU A 31 -0.27 24.05 7.60
N GLY A 32 -0.31 22.94 6.87
CA GLY A 32 -1.44 22.00 6.92
C GLY A 32 -1.64 21.44 8.32
N ALA A 33 -0.57 21.01 9.00
CA ALA A 33 -0.63 20.53 10.37
C ALA A 33 -1.13 21.61 11.34
N PHE A 34 -0.64 22.85 11.21
CA PHE A 34 -1.12 23.98 12.00
C PHE A 34 -2.62 24.20 11.82
N LEU A 35 -3.11 24.26 10.57
CA LEU A 35 -4.53 24.45 10.28
C LEU A 35 -5.38 23.26 10.74
N GLY A 36 -4.85 22.03 10.63
CA GLY A 36 -5.50 20.82 11.13
C GLY A 36 -5.74 20.86 12.64
N ILE A 37 -4.72 21.21 13.42
CA ILE A 37 -4.85 21.33 14.87
C ILE A 37 -5.75 22.51 15.25
N LEU A 38 -5.64 23.64 14.55
CA LEU A 38 -6.55 24.77 14.75
C LEU A 38 -8.02 24.37 14.53
N ALA A 39 -8.31 23.57 13.49
CA ALA A 39 -9.64 23.05 13.23
C ALA A 39 -10.15 22.13 14.36
N VAL A 40 -9.29 21.28 14.92
CA VAL A 40 -9.63 20.44 16.09
C VAL A 40 -9.99 21.30 17.30
N TYR A 41 -9.20 22.32 17.62
CA TYR A 41 -9.50 23.23 18.73
C TYR A 41 -10.81 23.98 18.53
N TRP A 42 -11.05 24.50 17.32
CA TRP A 42 -12.31 25.19 17.00
C TRP A 42 -13.52 24.26 17.03
N GLY A 43 -13.42 23.06 16.45
CA GLY A 43 -14.50 22.07 16.46
C GLY A 43 -14.89 21.67 17.87
N THR A 44 -13.90 21.42 18.73
CA THR A 44 -14.14 21.03 20.12
C THR A 44 -14.67 22.20 20.96
N ARG A 45 -14.16 23.42 20.76
CA ARG A 45 -14.71 24.62 21.42
C ARG A 45 -16.15 24.91 21.00
N TRP A 46 -16.50 24.69 19.74
CA TRP A 46 -17.87 24.86 19.26
C TRP A 46 -18.82 23.87 19.94
N CYS A 47 -18.44 22.60 20.02
CA CYS A 47 -19.27 21.56 20.62
C CYS A 47 -19.35 21.67 22.15
N PHE A 48 -18.29 22.15 22.80
CA PHE A 48 -18.19 22.30 24.27
C PHE A 48 -17.72 23.72 24.65
N PRO A 49 -18.63 24.73 24.60
CA PRO A 49 -18.28 26.12 24.88
C PRO A 49 -17.78 26.36 26.31
N ASP A 50 -18.28 25.59 27.27
CA ASP A 50 -18.03 25.76 28.71
C ASP A 50 -16.76 25.03 29.23
N GLY A 51 -15.97 24.45 28.33
CA GLY A 51 -14.58 24.04 28.61
C GLY A 51 -14.38 22.56 28.94
N PHE A 52 -14.00 21.77 27.93
CA PHE A 52 -13.48 20.39 28.08
C PHE A 52 -11.94 20.35 28.29
N MET A 53 -11.25 21.48 28.16
CA MET A 53 -9.78 21.59 27.98
C MET A 53 -8.95 21.74 29.27
N HIS A 54 -9.55 21.62 30.45
CA HIS A 54 -8.88 21.98 31.71
C HIS A 54 -8.16 20.82 32.43
N THR A 55 -8.15 19.62 31.87
CA THR A 55 -7.62 18.42 32.54
C THR A 55 -6.49 17.76 31.73
N ALA A 56 -5.57 17.09 32.42
CA ALA A 56 -4.44 16.38 31.82
C ALA A 56 -4.86 15.34 30.75
N GLY A 57 -5.97 14.63 30.95
CA GLY A 57 -6.50 13.68 29.96
C GLY A 57 -6.87 14.30 28.63
N THR A 58 -7.43 15.51 28.65
CA THR A 58 -7.75 16.25 27.44
C THR A 58 -6.50 16.69 26.69
N LEU A 59 -5.42 17.06 27.42
CA LEU A 59 -4.15 17.41 26.81
C LEU A 59 -3.55 16.23 26.04
N ILE A 60 -3.55 15.02 26.61
CA ILE A 60 -3.01 13.81 25.99
C ILE A 60 -3.81 13.40 24.75
N MET A 61 -5.10 13.67 24.76
CA MET A 61 -5.93 13.45 23.58
C MET A 61 -5.67 14.47 22.47
N VAL A 62 -5.44 15.73 22.81
CA VAL A 62 -5.03 16.75 21.83
C VAL A 62 -3.63 16.41 21.29
N THR A 63 -2.71 15.83 22.09
CA THR A 63 -1.41 15.38 21.57
C THR A 63 -1.54 14.19 20.61
N SER A 64 -2.51 13.29 20.83
CA SER A 64 -2.85 12.24 19.86
C SER A 64 -3.25 12.85 18.50
N MET A 65 -4.08 13.89 18.49
CA MET A 65 -4.43 14.61 17.26
C MET A 65 -3.23 15.36 16.65
N GLY A 66 -2.32 15.86 17.50
CA GLY A 66 -1.01 16.38 17.09
C GLY A 66 -0.24 15.40 16.21
N ALA A 67 -0.11 14.15 16.66
CA ALA A 67 0.55 13.09 15.89
C ALA A 67 -0.22 12.72 14.61
N SER A 68 -1.56 12.71 14.65
CA SER A 68 -2.38 12.49 13.45
C SER A 68 -2.19 13.60 12.42
N ALA A 69 -2.02 14.85 12.84
CA ALA A 69 -1.72 15.98 11.95
C ALA A 69 -0.36 15.80 11.24
N VAL A 70 0.66 15.30 11.95
CA VAL A 70 1.95 14.99 11.32
C VAL A 70 1.75 14.02 10.15
N LEU A 71 1.02 12.92 10.37
CA LEU A 71 0.77 11.93 9.32
C LEU A 71 -0.10 12.49 8.18
N LEU A 72 -1.23 13.12 8.50
CA LEU A 72 -2.21 13.60 7.52
C LEU A 72 -1.69 14.73 6.61
N PHE A 73 -0.76 15.54 7.10
CA PHE A 73 -0.27 16.72 6.36
C PHE A 73 1.18 16.59 5.89
N ALA A 74 2.02 15.78 6.54
CA ALA A 74 3.37 15.50 6.04
C ALA A 74 3.41 14.29 5.08
N VAL A 75 2.54 13.31 5.28
CA VAL A 75 2.48 12.07 4.49
C VAL A 75 1.03 11.71 4.11
N PRO A 76 0.29 12.58 3.39
CA PRO A 76 -1.12 12.35 3.11
C PRO A 76 -1.40 11.07 2.31
N GLN A 77 -0.46 10.64 1.46
CA GLN A 77 -0.60 9.41 0.65
C GLN A 77 -0.16 8.14 1.39
N GLY A 78 0.40 8.27 2.60
CA GLY A 78 0.87 7.15 3.40
C GLY A 78 -0.27 6.23 3.82
N ALA A 79 -0.01 4.92 3.90
CA ALA A 79 -1.00 3.92 4.29
C ALA A 79 -1.59 4.21 5.68
N LEU A 80 -0.75 4.64 6.63
CA LEU A 80 -1.13 4.98 8.00
C LEU A 80 -1.95 6.28 8.11
N SER A 81 -1.93 7.11 7.05
CA SER A 81 -2.69 8.36 6.97
C SER A 81 -4.04 8.16 6.28
N GLN A 82 -4.33 7.00 5.69
CA GLN A 82 -5.57 6.80 4.93
C GLN A 82 -6.80 6.79 5.85
N PRO A 83 -8.00 7.13 5.34
CA PRO A 83 -9.16 7.36 6.20
C PRO A 83 -9.52 6.19 7.13
N TRP A 84 -9.40 4.95 6.65
CA TRP A 84 -9.67 3.78 7.48
C TRP A 84 -8.66 3.62 8.62
N ALA A 85 -7.37 3.85 8.36
CA ALA A 85 -6.35 3.84 9.39
C ALA A 85 -6.66 4.89 10.47
N VAL A 86 -6.94 6.13 10.07
CA VAL A 86 -7.22 7.22 11.02
C VAL A 86 -8.50 6.95 11.82
N ILE A 87 -9.63 6.73 11.13
CA ILE A 87 -10.94 6.58 11.78
C ILE A 87 -10.98 5.29 12.62
N GLY A 88 -10.64 4.15 12.01
CA GLY A 88 -10.65 2.85 12.69
C GLY A 88 -9.61 2.80 13.80
N GLY A 89 -8.40 3.33 13.55
CA GLY A 89 -7.32 3.33 14.51
C GLY A 89 -7.66 4.12 15.78
N HIS A 90 -8.27 5.29 15.67
CA HIS A 90 -8.70 6.05 16.85
C HIS A 90 -9.93 5.42 17.54
N LEU A 91 -10.97 5.03 16.80
CA LEU A 91 -12.22 4.53 17.40
C LEU A 91 -12.05 3.17 18.08
N LEU A 92 -11.33 2.23 17.44
CA LEU A 92 -11.05 0.93 18.05
C LEU A 92 -10.12 1.07 19.26
N SER A 93 -9.10 1.93 19.15
CA SER A 93 -8.21 2.20 20.29
C SER A 93 -8.95 2.87 21.46
N ALA A 94 -9.87 3.80 21.19
CA ALA A 94 -10.72 4.41 22.19
C ALA A 94 -11.60 3.36 22.88
N PHE A 95 -12.23 2.47 22.12
CA PHE A 95 -13.03 1.37 22.65
C PHE A 95 -12.20 0.46 23.56
N VAL A 96 -11.01 0.04 23.10
CA VAL A 96 -10.10 -0.82 23.88
C VAL A 96 -9.63 -0.13 25.15
N GLY A 97 -9.24 1.15 25.07
CA GLY A 97 -8.79 1.93 26.23
C GLY A 97 -9.87 2.07 27.29
N VAL A 98 -11.10 2.43 26.89
CA VAL A 98 -12.26 2.50 27.80
C VAL A 98 -12.58 1.13 28.40
N SER A 99 -12.55 0.06 27.60
CA SER A 99 -12.77 -1.30 28.07
C SER A 99 -11.75 -1.72 29.12
N CYS A 100 -10.47 -1.44 28.88
CA CYS A 100 -9.40 -1.72 29.85
C CYS A 100 -9.63 -0.94 31.14
N GLN A 101 -10.00 0.34 31.04
CA GLN A 101 -10.21 1.15 32.24
C GLN A 101 -11.46 0.74 33.04
N GLN A 102 -12.49 0.17 32.40
CA GLN A 102 -13.67 -0.34 33.11
C GLN A 102 -13.44 -1.74 33.71
N LEU A 103 -12.70 -2.61 33.03
CA LEU A 103 -12.52 -4.01 33.43
C LEU A 103 -11.37 -4.20 34.42
N VAL A 104 -10.30 -3.41 34.28
CA VAL A 104 -9.10 -3.52 35.11
C VAL A 104 -8.61 -2.13 35.54
N PRO A 105 -9.43 -1.37 36.31
CA PRO A 105 -9.03 -0.06 36.81
C PRO A 105 -7.87 -0.15 37.82
N ASP A 106 -7.17 0.97 38.00
CA ASP A 106 -6.20 1.24 39.07
C ASP A 106 -4.94 0.36 39.12
N GLN A 107 -4.66 -0.43 38.08
CA GLN A 107 -3.39 -1.13 37.96
C GLN A 107 -2.34 -0.27 37.25
N THR A 108 -1.11 -0.32 37.74
CA THR A 108 0.03 0.43 37.15
C THR A 108 0.33 0.01 35.71
N TRP A 109 -0.06 -1.20 35.33
CA TRP A 109 0.16 -1.78 34.00
C TRP A 109 -1.05 -1.65 33.05
N THR A 110 -2.23 -1.21 33.52
CA THR A 110 -3.43 -1.01 32.66
C THR A 110 -3.15 -0.10 31.45
N PRO A 111 -2.38 1.00 31.56
CA PRO A 111 -2.02 1.81 30.40
C PRO A 111 -1.25 1.03 29.33
N ALA A 112 -0.32 0.16 29.74
CA ALA A 112 0.45 -0.69 28.84
C ALA A 112 -0.42 -1.77 28.19
N LEU A 113 -1.33 -2.38 28.95
CA LEU A 113 -2.32 -3.33 28.42
C LEU A 113 -3.19 -2.67 27.34
N ALA A 114 -3.73 -1.49 27.62
CA ALA A 114 -4.60 -0.77 26.69
C ALA A 114 -3.90 -0.45 25.37
N VAL A 115 -2.66 0.04 25.42
CA VAL A 115 -1.87 0.33 24.20
C VAL A 115 -1.54 -0.96 23.45
N GLY A 116 -1.09 -2.01 24.14
CA GLY A 116 -0.75 -3.29 23.50
C GLY A 116 -1.96 -3.95 22.81
N LEU A 117 -3.11 -3.99 23.49
CA LEU A 117 -4.35 -4.49 22.90
C LEU A 117 -4.83 -3.61 21.74
N ALA A 118 -4.73 -2.28 21.86
CA ALA A 118 -5.11 -1.37 20.78
C ALA A 118 -4.26 -1.61 19.53
N VAL A 119 -2.94 -1.77 19.68
CA VAL A 119 -2.04 -2.15 18.57
C VAL A 119 -2.45 -3.48 17.95
N GLY A 120 -2.71 -4.51 18.77
CA GLY A 120 -3.17 -5.81 18.28
C GLY A 120 -4.48 -5.71 17.48
N VAL A 121 -5.48 -5.03 18.02
CA VAL A 121 -6.77 -4.80 17.36
C VAL A 121 -6.62 -4.04 16.06
N MET A 122 -5.82 -2.97 16.04
CA MET A 122 -5.54 -2.22 14.80
C MET A 122 -4.86 -3.08 13.74
N HIS A 123 -3.98 -4.00 14.14
CA HIS A 123 -3.29 -4.91 13.24
C HIS A 123 -4.29 -5.86 12.56
N TYR A 124 -5.15 -6.52 13.34
CA TYR A 124 -6.18 -7.41 12.81
C TYR A 124 -7.25 -6.68 11.98
N ALA A 125 -7.64 -5.47 12.39
CA ALA A 125 -8.60 -4.64 11.66
C ALA A 125 -7.99 -3.92 10.44
N ARG A 126 -6.66 -4.05 10.22
CA ARG A 126 -5.91 -3.41 9.14
C ARG A 126 -6.09 -1.89 9.12
N CYS A 127 -6.17 -1.28 10.30
CA CYS A 127 -6.32 0.16 10.50
C CYS A 127 -5.20 0.73 11.38
N MET A 128 -3.96 0.24 11.18
CA MET A 128 -2.79 0.72 11.92
C MET A 128 -2.65 2.23 11.78
N HIS A 129 -2.83 2.94 12.89
CA HIS A 129 -2.61 4.38 13.00
C HIS A 129 -1.98 4.65 14.36
N PRO A 130 -0.65 4.82 14.44
CA PRO A 130 0.07 4.96 15.71
C PRO A 130 -0.53 5.99 16.70
N PRO A 131 -1.08 7.15 16.25
CA PRO A 131 -1.78 8.07 17.14
C PRO A 131 -2.97 7.44 17.90
N GLY A 132 -3.60 6.40 17.36
CA GLY A 132 -4.64 5.62 18.05
C GLY A 132 -4.14 5.01 19.36
N GLY A 133 -2.88 4.57 19.45
CA GLY A 133 -2.30 4.09 20.71
C GLY A 133 -2.33 5.15 21.81
N ALA A 134 -2.04 6.41 21.48
CA ALA A 134 -2.17 7.53 22.42
C ALA A 134 -3.63 7.80 22.81
N THR A 135 -4.59 7.55 21.90
CA THR A 135 -6.02 7.62 22.21
C THR A 135 -6.48 6.55 23.20
N ALA A 136 -5.98 5.30 23.07
CA ALA A 136 -6.22 4.24 24.06
C ALA A 136 -5.60 4.61 25.42
N LEU A 137 -4.36 5.08 25.40
CA LEU A 137 -3.64 5.51 26.60
C LEU A 137 -4.41 6.61 27.35
N ALA A 138 -4.87 7.64 26.63
CA ALA A 138 -5.62 8.75 27.19
C ALA A 138 -6.93 8.32 27.89
N ALA A 139 -7.58 7.24 27.42
CA ALA A 139 -8.77 6.70 28.08
C ALA A 139 -8.45 6.14 29.49
N VAL A 140 -7.23 5.60 29.68
CA VAL A 140 -6.80 4.98 30.94
C VAL A 140 -6.20 6.00 31.90
N ILE A 141 -5.41 6.97 31.42
CA ILE A 141 -4.73 7.96 32.27
C ILE A 141 -5.41 9.33 32.29
N GLY A 142 -6.61 9.40 31.70
CA GLY A 142 -7.32 10.66 31.46
C GLY A 142 -7.91 11.33 32.70
N GLY A 143 -7.95 10.63 33.84
CA GLY A 143 -8.52 11.11 35.09
C GLY A 143 -10.04 11.04 35.14
N ALA A 144 -10.61 11.52 36.25
CA ALA A 144 -12.02 11.33 36.58
C ALA A 144 -12.99 11.84 35.50
N GLU A 145 -12.68 12.96 34.83
CA GLU A 145 -13.53 13.51 33.77
C GLU A 145 -13.62 12.57 32.55
N ILE A 146 -12.51 11.93 32.17
CA ILE A 146 -12.52 10.94 31.08
C ILE A 146 -13.20 9.65 31.52
N TYR A 147 -12.98 9.21 32.75
CA TYR A 147 -13.59 7.98 33.26
C TYR A 147 -15.13 8.07 33.29
N LYS A 148 -15.67 9.24 33.67
CA LYS A 148 -17.13 9.51 33.68
C LYS A 148 -17.77 9.41 32.30
N LEU A 149 -17.03 9.68 31.22
CA LEU A 149 -17.56 9.57 29.86
C LEU A 149 -17.83 8.11 29.48
N GLY A 150 -17.06 7.16 30.03
CA GLY A 150 -17.13 5.76 29.60
C GLY A 150 -17.01 5.65 28.08
N TYR A 151 -17.90 4.88 27.44
CA TYR A 151 -17.90 4.74 25.97
C TYR A 151 -18.29 6.01 25.23
N PHE A 152 -18.92 7.00 25.89
CA PHE A 152 -19.19 8.30 25.28
C PHE A 152 -17.90 9.02 24.88
N TYR A 153 -16.75 8.67 25.48
CA TYR A 153 -15.40 9.10 25.07
C TYR A 153 -15.17 8.95 23.55
N MET A 154 -15.70 7.88 22.95
CA MET A 154 -15.56 7.62 21.51
C MET A 154 -16.30 8.67 20.67
N VAL A 155 -17.47 9.11 21.13
CA VAL A 155 -18.30 10.10 20.44
C VAL A 155 -17.76 11.49 20.72
N ALA A 156 -17.70 11.84 22.01
CA ALA A 156 -17.17 13.08 22.48
C ALA A 156 -16.03 12.81 23.46
N PRO A 157 -14.81 13.29 23.15
CA PRO A 157 -14.46 14.19 22.05
C PRO A 157 -13.82 13.52 20.82
N ILE A 158 -13.60 12.19 20.81
CA ILE A 158 -12.77 11.54 19.77
C ILE A 158 -13.36 11.72 18.36
N LEU A 159 -14.65 11.43 18.16
CA LEU A 159 -15.27 11.56 16.84
C LEU A 159 -15.31 13.02 16.35
N ILE A 160 -15.47 13.98 17.26
CA ILE A 160 -15.45 15.42 16.95
C ILE A 160 -14.06 15.85 16.47
N ASN A 161 -13.02 15.45 17.18
CA ASN A 161 -11.63 15.71 16.79
C ASN A 161 -11.32 15.07 15.43
N LEU A 162 -11.72 13.81 15.24
CA LEU A 162 -11.56 13.07 13.98
C LEU A 162 -12.26 13.77 12.82
N ALA A 163 -13.53 14.15 12.98
CA ALA A 163 -14.28 14.84 11.95
C ALA A 163 -13.62 16.17 11.57
N SER A 164 -13.16 16.94 12.56
CA SER A 164 -12.52 18.24 12.37
C SER A 164 -11.20 18.11 11.59
N ILE A 165 -10.31 17.22 12.03
CA ILE A 165 -9.00 17.05 11.38
C ILE A 165 -9.13 16.40 10.00
N MET A 166 -10.05 15.45 9.83
CA MET A 166 -10.28 14.78 8.54
C MET A 166 -10.89 15.74 7.52
N ALA A 167 -11.87 16.56 7.93
CA ALA A 167 -12.42 17.60 7.06
C ALA A 167 -11.34 18.58 6.61
N MET A 168 -10.48 19.04 7.53
CA MET A 168 -9.36 19.90 7.18
C MET A 168 -8.36 19.19 6.27
N ALA A 169 -8.02 17.93 6.53
CA ALA A 169 -7.10 17.16 5.69
C ALA A 169 -7.63 16.97 4.27
N LEU A 170 -8.93 16.71 4.11
CA LEU A 170 -9.58 16.61 2.81
C LEU A 170 -9.53 17.94 2.04
N VAL A 171 -9.94 19.04 2.68
CA VAL A 171 -10.00 20.37 2.06
C VAL A 171 -8.60 20.88 1.72
N PHE A 172 -7.67 20.84 2.68
CA PHE A 172 -6.32 21.36 2.51
C PHE A 172 -5.55 20.60 1.41
N ASN A 173 -5.57 19.27 1.44
CA ASN A 173 -4.85 18.47 0.45
C ASN A 173 -5.52 18.48 -0.93
N ALA A 174 -6.81 18.84 -1.04
CA ALA A 174 -7.48 19.00 -2.33
C ALA A 174 -6.92 20.16 -3.17
N PHE A 175 -6.34 21.19 -2.54
CA PHE A 175 -5.73 22.33 -3.25
C PHE A 175 -4.45 21.96 -4.02
N PHE A 176 -3.83 20.83 -3.70
CA PHE A 176 -2.55 20.42 -4.29
C PHE A 176 -2.73 19.12 -5.08
N PRO A 177 -2.67 19.14 -6.43
CA PRO A 177 -2.92 17.95 -7.26
C PRO A 177 -2.05 16.74 -6.92
N TRP A 178 -0.81 16.95 -6.47
CA TRP A 178 0.11 15.88 -6.06
C TRP A 178 -0.17 15.33 -4.64
N ARG A 179 -0.88 16.08 -3.79
CA ARG A 179 -1.23 15.69 -2.41
C ARG A 179 -2.64 15.16 -2.22
N ARG A 180 -3.42 15.03 -3.31
CA ARG A 180 -4.84 14.66 -3.24
C ARG A 180 -5.09 13.50 -2.28
N TYR A 181 -6.00 13.74 -1.35
CA TYR A 181 -6.38 12.85 -0.26
C TYR A 181 -7.89 12.56 -0.36
N PRO A 182 -8.34 11.30 -0.25
CA PRO A 182 -7.57 10.07 -0.03
C PRO A 182 -6.74 9.66 -1.27
N ALA A 183 -5.70 8.85 -1.05
CA ALA A 183 -4.73 8.48 -2.10
C ALA A 183 -5.35 7.79 -3.32
N HIS A 184 -6.50 7.13 -3.15
CA HIS A 184 -7.24 6.50 -4.25
C HIS A 184 -7.67 7.50 -5.34
N LEU A 185 -7.95 8.76 -4.97
CA LEU A 185 -8.35 9.81 -5.93
C LEU A 185 -7.18 10.17 -6.87
N THR A 186 -5.95 10.11 -6.39
CA THR A 186 -4.73 10.35 -7.17
C THR A 186 -4.45 9.18 -8.11
N ARG A 187 -4.59 7.94 -7.62
CA ARG A 187 -4.28 6.71 -8.38
C ARG A 187 -5.14 6.57 -9.65
N ARG A 188 -6.39 7.08 -9.64
CA ARG A 188 -7.27 7.11 -10.83
C ARG A 188 -6.77 8.04 -11.94
N THR A 189 -5.94 9.03 -11.62
CA THR A 189 -5.48 10.05 -12.59
C THR A 189 -4.22 9.61 -13.33
N ILE A 190 -3.37 8.78 -12.71
CA ILE A 190 -2.07 8.34 -13.27
C ILE A 190 -2.23 7.15 -14.21
N ALA A 191 -3.28 6.34 -14.06
CA ALA A 191 -3.54 5.16 -14.88
C ALA A 191 -4.03 5.51 -16.30
N LYS A 192 -3.25 6.27 -17.07
CA LYS A 192 -3.32 6.18 -18.53
C LYS A 192 -2.46 4.98 -18.92
N PRO A 193 -3.01 3.95 -19.57
CA PRO A 193 -2.21 2.83 -20.06
C PRO A 193 -1.27 3.36 -21.13
N THR A 194 0.00 3.54 -20.77
CA THR A 194 1.06 3.72 -21.76
C THR A 194 1.11 2.45 -22.59
N ALA A 195 0.92 2.55 -23.90
CA ALA A 195 1.13 1.42 -24.80
C ALA A 195 2.50 0.81 -24.49
N ALA A 196 2.53 -0.50 -24.23
CA ALA A 196 3.76 -1.20 -23.89
C ALA A 196 4.72 -1.11 -25.08
N ALA A 197 5.58 -0.11 -25.09
CA ALA A 197 6.74 -0.11 -25.95
C ALA A 197 7.62 -1.27 -25.48
N GLU A 198 8.04 -2.13 -26.41
CA GLU A 198 9.09 -3.12 -26.21
C GLU A 198 10.33 -2.39 -25.66
N ARG A 199 10.47 -2.34 -24.34
CA ARG A 199 11.60 -1.68 -23.68
C ARG A 199 12.49 -2.75 -23.09
N GLN A 200 13.53 -3.11 -23.84
CA GLN A 200 14.69 -3.89 -23.40
C GLN A 200 15.64 -3.03 -22.57
N PHE A 201 15.17 -2.48 -21.45
CA PHE A 201 16.07 -1.78 -20.52
C PHE A 201 15.93 -2.41 -19.14
N GLU A 202 17.04 -2.97 -18.65
CA GLU A 202 17.15 -3.38 -17.26
C GLU A 202 17.14 -2.13 -16.38
N LEU A 203 16.21 -2.08 -15.41
CA LEU A 203 16.14 -0.98 -14.45
C LEU A 203 17.34 -1.04 -13.51
N THR A 204 18.06 0.08 -13.38
CA THR A 204 19.22 0.21 -12.47
C THR A 204 18.81 0.84 -11.13
N GLN A 205 19.65 0.70 -10.10
CA GLN A 205 19.41 1.32 -8.79
C GLN A 205 19.38 2.86 -8.88
N GLU A 206 20.18 3.41 -9.79
CA GLU A 206 20.25 4.83 -10.10
C GLU A 206 18.93 5.35 -10.68
N ASP A 207 18.26 4.56 -11.54
CA ASP A 207 16.94 4.91 -12.09
C ASP A 207 15.87 4.99 -10.99
N PHE A 208 15.93 4.11 -9.99
CA PHE A 208 15.03 4.15 -8.83
C PHE A 208 15.28 5.37 -7.96
N SER A 209 16.54 5.68 -7.67
CA SER A 209 16.92 6.88 -6.92
C SER A 209 16.40 8.14 -7.61
N ALA A 210 16.58 8.25 -8.93
CA ALA A 210 16.08 9.36 -9.73
C ALA A 210 14.55 9.45 -9.73
N ALA A 211 13.84 8.33 -9.83
CA ALA A 211 12.37 8.30 -9.75
C ALA A 211 11.85 8.72 -8.38
N MET A 212 12.52 8.31 -7.30
CA MET A 212 12.19 8.70 -5.92
C MET A 212 12.41 10.20 -5.68
N GLU A 213 13.45 10.80 -6.26
CA GLU A 213 13.66 12.26 -6.23
C GLU A 213 12.56 13.03 -7.00
N GLN A 214 12.07 12.48 -8.11
CA GLN A 214 11.01 13.11 -8.90
C GLN A 214 9.63 13.04 -8.23
N LEU A 215 9.38 11.99 -7.44
CA LEU A 215 8.07 11.74 -6.83
C LEU A 215 7.62 12.87 -5.88
N ASN A 216 8.55 13.70 -5.38
CA ASN A 216 8.30 14.86 -4.49
C ASN A 216 7.25 14.59 -3.38
N SER A 217 7.20 13.34 -2.90
CA SER A 217 6.24 12.83 -1.94
C SER A 217 6.98 11.91 -0.99
N TYR A 218 6.68 12.00 0.30
CA TYR A 218 7.25 11.08 1.29
C TYR A 218 6.65 9.68 1.06
N VAL A 219 7.49 8.70 0.78
CA VAL A 219 7.11 7.28 0.64
C VAL A 219 7.82 6.51 1.74
N ASP A 220 7.05 5.78 2.54
CA ASP A 220 7.52 4.98 3.68
C ASP A 220 8.13 3.64 3.22
N ILE A 221 9.00 3.68 2.22
CA ILE A 221 9.75 2.54 1.67
C ILE A 221 11.12 3.06 1.25
N THR A 222 12.18 2.50 1.83
CA THR A 222 13.57 2.81 1.45
C THR A 222 13.86 2.33 0.03
N ALA A 223 14.83 2.93 -0.65
CA ALA A 223 15.21 2.52 -2.01
C ALA A 223 15.69 1.06 -2.05
N GLU A 224 16.37 0.60 -1.00
CA GLU A 224 16.81 -0.78 -0.83
C GLU A 224 15.63 -1.75 -0.72
N ASN A 225 14.62 -1.44 0.10
CA ASN A 225 13.43 -2.29 0.25
C ASN A 225 12.63 -2.38 -1.05
N LEU A 226 12.54 -1.29 -1.82
CA LEU A 226 11.90 -1.29 -3.12
C LEU A 226 12.68 -2.17 -4.13
N THR A 227 14.01 -2.09 -4.11
CA THR A 227 14.89 -2.93 -4.93
C THR A 227 14.71 -4.41 -4.57
N GLN A 228 14.68 -4.73 -3.27
CA GLN A 228 14.43 -6.09 -2.79
C GLN A 228 13.04 -6.60 -3.20
N LEU A 229 12.01 -5.75 -3.14
CA LEU A 229 10.66 -6.12 -3.57
C LEU A 229 10.59 -6.40 -5.07
N LEU A 230 11.31 -5.63 -5.90
CA LEU A 230 11.44 -5.92 -7.33
C LEU A 230 12.19 -7.23 -7.58
N GLU A 231 13.27 -7.46 -6.87
CA GLU A 231 14.06 -8.68 -6.99
C GLU A 231 13.22 -9.91 -6.63
N LEU A 232 12.46 -9.85 -5.53
CA LEU A 232 11.48 -10.87 -5.18
C LEU A 232 10.40 -11.03 -6.27
N ALA A 233 9.94 -9.93 -6.88
CA ALA A 233 8.98 -9.99 -7.98
C ALA A 233 9.58 -10.62 -9.25
N LYS A 234 10.85 -10.34 -9.58
CA LYS A 234 11.60 -10.97 -10.68
C LYS A 234 11.79 -12.45 -10.42
N GLN A 235 12.24 -12.84 -9.23
CA GLN A 235 12.40 -14.25 -8.84
C GLN A 235 11.06 -15.01 -8.90
N HIS A 236 9.96 -14.39 -8.47
CA HIS A 236 8.62 -14.98 -8.66
C HIS A 236 8.20 -15.07 -10.14
N ALA A 237 8.61 -14.12 -10.98
CA ALA A 237 8.37 -14.17 -12.41
C ALA A 237 9.18 -15.30 -13.06
N GLU A 238 10.46 -15.43 -12.72
CA GLU A 238 11.41 -16.44 -13.22
C GLU A 238 11.06 -17.86 -12.79
N LYS A 239 10.67 -18.06 -11.52
CA LYS A 239 10.18 -19.36 -11.01
C LYS A 239 8.90 -19.84 -11.71
N ASN A 240 8.19 -18.95 -12.40
CA ASN A 240 6.94 -19.25 -13.11
C ASN A 240 7.10 -19.23 -14.64
N ILE A 241 8.32 -19.40 -15.17
CA ILE A 241 8.58 -19.58 -16.61
C ILE A 241 8.75 -21.07 -16.91
N THR A 242 7.66 -21.82 -16.87
CA THR A 242 7.62 -23.21 -17.35
C THR A 242 7.25 -23.20 -18.84
N HIS A 243 8.20 -22.94 -19.73
CA HIS A 243 7.93 -23.17 -21.15
C HIS A 243 7.77 -24.67 -21.39
N PRO A 244 6.72 -25.13 -22.10
CA PRO A 244 6.54 -26.55 -22.39
C PRO A 244 7.78 -27.10 -23.10
N GLU A 245 8.27 -28.26 -22.68
CA GLU A 245 9.48 -28.86 -23.25
C GLU A 245 9.29 -29.28 -24.71
N GLN A 246 8.09 -29.78 -25.01
CA GLN A 246 7.68 -30.24 -26.32
C GLN A 246 6.43 -29.48 -26.78
N ILE A 247 6.38 -29.18 -28.08
CA ILE A 247 5.21 -28.59 -28.72
C ILE A 247 4.55 -29.67 -29.56
N THR A 248 3.38 -30.14 -29.11
CA THR A 248 2.69 -31.28 -29.70
C THR A 248 1.58 -30.81 -30.63
N SER A 249 1.46 -31.45 -31.80
CA SER A 249 0.37 -31.17 -32.73
C SER A 249 -0.99 -31.52 -32.12
N GLY A 250 -1.99 -30.67 -32.33
CA GLY A 250 -3.33 -30.81 -31.76
C GLY A 250 -3.53 -30.18 -30.37
N HIS A 251 -2.44 -29.90 -29.64
CA HIS A 251 -2.50 -29.36 -28.28
C HIS A 251 -2.69 -27.83 -28.27
N PHE A 252 -3.09 -27.29 -27.11
CA PHE A 252 -3.34 -25.86 -26.93
C PHE A 252 -2.39 -25.25 -25.92
N TYR A 253 -1.90 -24.05 -26.23
CA TYR A 253 -0.92 -23.36 -25.41
C TYR A 253 -1.35 -21.92 -25.15
N SER A 254 -1.19 -21.47 -23.90
CA SER A 254 -1.43 -20.10 -23.49
C SER A 254 -0.12 -19.36 -23.27
N ASN A 255 -0.05 -18.10 -23.70
CA ASN A 255 1.09 -17.22 -23.40
C ASN A 255 1.15 -16.75 -21.94
N GLY A 256 0.13 -17.07 -21.12
CA GLY A 256 0.05 -16.71 -19.71
C GLY A 256 0.11 -15.21 -19.42
N LYS A 257 -0.17 -14.36 -20.43
CA LYS A 257 -0.37 -12.92 -20.27
C LYS A 257 -1.79 -12.63 -19.77
N LEU A 258 -2.04 -11.42 -19.28
CA LEU A 258 -3.34 -11.02 -18.74
C LEU A 258 -4.03 -9.99 -19.64
N GLY A 259 -5.36 -9.94 -19.57
CA GLY A 259 -6.19 -8.95 -20.26
C GLY A 259 -6.07 -9.01 -21.78
N ASN A 260 -5.94 -7.86 -22.44
CA ASN A 260 -5.96 -7.75 -23.90
C ASN A 260 -4.75 -8.38 -24.61
N LEU A 261 -3.76 -8.86 -23.85
CA LEU A 261 -2.57 -9.55 -24.37
C LEU A 261 -2.65 -11.08 -24.20
N TRP A 262 -3.63 -11.56 -23.44
CA TRP A 262 -3.86 -12.99 -23.26
C TRP A 262 -4.29 -13.62 -24.58
N SER A 263 -3.70 -14.76 -24.92
CA SER A 263 -3.99 -15.48 -26.16
C SER A 263 -3.73 -16.97 -25.97
N VAL A 264 -4.56 -17.79 -26.61
CA VAL A 264 -4.43 -19.24 -26.69
C VAL A 264 -4.29 -19.65 -28.14
N ARG A 265 -3.25 -20.43 -28.44
CA ARG A 265 -2.98 -20.98 -29.76
C ARG A 265 -3.12 -22.49 -29.72
N GLN A 266 -3.85 -23.04 -30.68
CA GLN A 266 -3.82 -24.46 -31.02
C GLN A 266 -2.71 -24.70 -32.02
N VAL A 267 -1.89 -25.73 -31.79
CA VAL A 267 -0.97 -26.23 -32.81
C VAL A 267 -1.78 -27.08 -33.79
N VAL A 268 -1.85 -26.65 -35.04
CA VAL A 268 -2.60 -27.35 -36.10
C VAL A 268 -1.74 -28.43 -36.73
N ASP A 269 -0.47 -28.10 -36.97
CA ASP A 269 0.52 -29.04 -37.49
C ASP A 269 1.92 -28.65 -37.02
N ALA A 270 2.75 -29.66 -36.79
CA ALA A 270 4.10 -29.49 -36.25
C ALA A 270 5.01 -30.63 -36.73
N ALA A 271 5.35 -30.63 -38.02
CA ALA A 271 6.30 -31.60 -38.58
C ALA A 271 7.69 -31.44 -37.95
N GLU A 272 8.26 -32.52 -37.46
CA GLU A 272 9.63 -32.52 -36.95
C GLU A 272 10.63 -32.44 -38.12
N ASN A 273 11.51 -31.45 -38.06
CA ASN A 273 12.60 -31.31 -39.01
C ASN A 273 13.94 -31.31 -38.26
N ALA A 274 14.86 -32.18 -38.70
CA ALA A 274 16.21 -32.25 -38.14
C ALA A 274 17.03 -30.94 -38.36
N ILE A 275 16.57 -30.07 -39.26
CA ILE A 275 17.18 -28.76 -39.53
C ILE A 275 16.37 -27.69 -38.78
N ALA A 276 16.98 -27.09 -37.75
CA ALA A 276 16.32 -26.13 -36.86
C ALA A 276 15.67 -24.92 -37.58
N SER A 277 16.24 -24.46 -38.70
CA SER A 277 15.67 -23.35 -39.48
C SER A 277 14.43 -23.73 -40.31
N LYS A 278 14.12 -25.03 -40.40
CA LYS A 278 12.95 -25.59 -41.09
C LYS A 278 11.96 -26.27 -40.13
N ASP A 279 12.25 -26.29 -38.83
CA ASP A 279 11.37 -26.82 -37.80
C ASP A 279 10.30 -25.78 -37.46
N GLN A 280 9.19 -25.86 -38.21
CA GLN A 280 8.11 -24.89 -38.17
C GLN A 280 6.84 -25.48 -37.57
N VAL A 281 6.08 -24.63 -36.91
CA VAL A 281 4.81 -24.95 -36.28
C VAL A 281 3.73 -24.08 -36.91
N ILE A 282 2.68 -24.73 -37.41
CA ILE A 282 1.47 -24.07 -37.89
C ILE A 282 0.50 -24.00 -36.71
N PHE A 283 -0.01 -22.81 -36.43
CA PHE A 283 -0.92 -22.59 -35.32
C PHE A 283 -2.14 -21.78 -35.70
N LYS A 284 -3.19 -21.92 -34.90
CA LYS A 284 -4.42 -21.13 -34.96
C LYS A 284 -4.68 -20.48 -33.61
N VAL A 285 -4.94 -19.17 -33.60
CA VAL A 285 -5.39 -18.49 -32.39
C VAL A 285 -6.85 -18.81 -32.14
N VAL A 286 -7.12 -19.52 -31.06
CA VAL A 286 -8.46 -20.04 -30.72
C VAL A 286 -9.16 -19.21 -29.65
N ALA A 287 -8.42 -18.41 -28.87
CA ALA A 287 -8.99 -17.48 -27.90
C ALA A 287 -8.05 -16.30 -27.64
N GLY A 288 -8.63 -15.16 -27.25
CA GLY A 288 -7.89 -13.95 -26.86
C GLY A 288 -7.38 -13.11 -28.03
N ALA A 289 -6.28 -12.40 -27.80
CA ALA A 289 -5.68 -11.46 -28.74
C ALA A 289 -5.33 -12.13 -30.08
N GLY A 290 -5.81 -11.56 -31.19
CA GLY A 290 -5.62 -12.12 -32.53
C GLY A 290 -6.52 -13.31 -32.85
N GLY A 291 -7.66 -13.46 -32.16
CA GLY A 291 -8.62 -14.55 -32.36
C GLY A 291 -8.92 -14.84 -33.84
N TYR A 292 -8.97 -16.14 -34.17
CA TYR A 292 -9.16 -16.70 -35.51
C TYR A 292 -8.01 -16.50 -36.51
N ALA A 293 -6.92 -15.83 -36.14
CA ALA A 293 -5.74 -15.76 -37.00
C ALA A 293 -5.01 -17.11 -37.05
N THR A 294 -4.48 -17.45 -38.22
CA THR A 294 -3.58 -18.59 -38.44
C THR A 294 -2.20 -18.08 -38.82
N GLY A 295 -1.16 -18.75 -38.36
CA GLY A 295 0.22 -18.36 -38.64
C GLY A 295 1.17 -19.54 -38.65
N ILE A 296 2.39 -19.28 -39.10
CA ILE A 296 3.51 -20.21 -39.08
C ILE A 296 4.70 -19.51 -38.43
N CYS A 297 5.41 -20.22 -37.55
CA CYS A 297 6.64 -19.72 -36.92
C CYS A 297 7.58 -20.88 -36.62
N LEU A 298 8.81 -20.60 -36.20
CA LEU A 298 9.72 -21.65 -35.75
C LEU A 298 9.20 -22.28 -34.45
N ARG A 299 9.49 -23.58 -34.25
CA ARG A 299 9.12 -24.28 -33.01
C ARG A 299 9.73 -23.63 -31.77
N SER A 300 10.95 -23.14 -31.88
CA SER A 300 11.65 -22.41 -30.82
C SER A 300 10.94 -21.11 -30.44
N GLU A 301 10.49 -20.34 -31.44
CA GLU A 301 9.71 -19.11 -31.23
C GLU A 301 8.36 -19.41 -30.59
N PHE A 302 7.69 -20.47 -31.04
CA PHE A 302 6.43 -20.90 -30.44
C PHE A 302 6.61 -21.31 -28.98
N ARG A 303 7.68 -22.05 -28.66
CA ARG A 303 8.02 -22.48 -27.31
C ARG A 303 8.30 -21.29 -26.38
N GLN A 304 9.01 -20.27 -26.86
CA GLN A 304 9.24 -19.03 -26.08
C GLN A 304 7.95 -18.22 -25.88
N TRP A 305 7.03 -18.28 -26.84
CA TRP A 305 5.72 -17.63 -26.70
C TRP A 305 4.80 -18.36 -25.72
N ALA A 306 4.81 -19.70 -25.72
CA ALA A 306 3.96 -20.55 -24.89
C ALA A 306 4.44 -20.60 -23.44
N ARG A 307 3.57 -20.26 -22.49
CA ARG A 307 3.88 -20.31 -21.06
C ARG A 307 3.27 -21.50 -20.34
N TYR A 308 2.13 -22.00 -20.81
CA TYR A 308 1.47 -23.17 -20.25
C TYR A 308 0.79 -23.95 -21.37
N GLU A 309 0.78 -25.27 -21.26
CA GLU A 309 -0.19 -26.08 -21.98
C GLU A 309 -1.56 -25.96 -21.28
N VAL A 310 -2.63 -25.91 -22.08
CA VAL A 310 -3.98 -25.70 -21.58
C VAL A 310 -4.97 -26.62 -22.31
N GLU A 311 -6.07 -26.94 -21.65
CA GLU A 311 -7.16 -27.72 -22.23
C GLU A 311 -8.46 -26.89 -22.24
N PRO A 312 -9.22 -26.87 -23.36
CA PRO A 312 -10.52 -26.22 -23.40
C PRO A 312 -11.53 -26.98 -22.54
N GLN A 313 -12.30 -26.24 -21.74
CA GLN A 313 -13.34 -26.80 -20.87
C GLN A 313 -14.74 -26.61 -21.49
N PRO A 314 -15.72 -27.48 -21.19
CA PRO A 314 -17.07 -27.40 -21.76
C PRO A 314 -17.81 -26.08 -21.49
N ASN A 315 -17.42 -25.36 -20.44
CA ASN A 315 -17.95 -24.06 -20.06
C ASN A 315 -17.27 -22.87 -20.77
N GLY A 316 -16.39 -23.14 -21.75
CA GLY A 316 -15.66 -22.12 -22.50
C GLY A 316 -14.43 -21.55 -21.79
N HIS A 317 -14.05 -22.08 -20.62
CA HIS A 317 -12.83 -21.72 -19.91
C HIS A 317 -11.63 -22.57 -20.36
N TRP A 318 -10.43 -22.16 -19.98
CA TRP A 318 -9.18 -22.88 -20.25
C TRP A 318 -8.54 -23.33 -18.94
N LYS A 319 -8.26 -24.62 -18.79
CA LYS A 319 -7.57 -25.19 -17.62
C LYS A 319 -6.09 -25.38 -17.96
N LYS A 320 -5.17 -25.04 -17.05
CA LYS A 320 -3.75 -25.38 -17.20
C LYS A 320 -3.55 -26.88 -16.99
N LEU A 321 -2.73 -27.49 -17.84
CA LEU A 321 -2.21 -28.83 -17.59
C LEU A 321 -0.97 -28.65 -16.70
N THR A 322 -1.00 -29.25 -15.51
CA THR A 322 0.11 -29.26 -14.55
C THR A 322 0.63 -30.69 -14.45
N ASP A 323 1.94 -30.87 -14.40
CA ASP A 323 2.63 -32.18 -14.32
C ASP A 323 2.39 -32.94 -12.99
N GLU A 324 1.31 -32.67 -12.25
CA GLU A 324 1.00 -33.24 -10.93
C GLU A 324 -0.15 -34.28 -10.94
N GLU A 325 -0.56 -34.78 -12.10
CA GLU A 325 -1.49 -35.92 -12.20
C GLU A 325 -0.81 -37.12 -12.89
N GLU A 326 0.15 -37.74 -12.18
CA GLU A 326 0.46 -39.18 -12.23
C GLU A 326 0.49 -39.76 -10.80
#